data_AF-A0A1B6DSP4-F1
#
_entry.id   AF-A0A1B6DSP4-F1
#
_cell.length_a   1.000
_cell.length_b   1.000
_cell.length_c   1.000
_cell.angle_alpha   90.00
_cell.angle_beta   90.00
_cell.angle_gamma   90.00
#
_symmetry.space_group_name_H-M   'P 1'
#
loop_
_entity.id
_entity.type
_entity.pdbx_description
1 polymer ?
#
loop_
_entity_poly.entity_id
_entity_poly.type
_entity_poly.pdbx_seq_one_letter_code
_entity_poly.pdbx_strand_id
1 'polypeptide(L)'
;TSEKESNVSNIAALEENGFSEQDLTVFQIKGFVSSFAHGQGRGASDRQYYYINSRPCEPKKVIKVVNEVYHQFNQHQNPFVLLDITVSRDCVDVNVTPDKRQIFLEHEKLLIYMIKTLMLETYKNIPSTYTLNNVSISSLSPKNQINLPKLGIASTLSQWRHTLDKRSTVEDDEDQSHPAKNGSHRTI
;
A
#
# COMPACT_ATOMS: atom_id res chain seq x y z
N THR A 1 -8.97 -14.96 -23.99
CA THR A 1 -10.38 -15.11 -23.56
C THR A 1 -10.58 -14.51 -22.18
N SER A 2 -9.71 -14.82 -21.20
CA SER A 2 -9.77 -14.28 -19.82
C SER A 2 -9.68 -12.74 -19.69
N GLU A 3 -8.83 -12.05 -20.47
CA GLU A 3 -8.74 -10.57 -20.41
C GLU A 3 -10.02 -9.86 -20.88
N LYS A 4 -10.71 -10.41 -21.90
CA LYS A 4 -11.97 -9.85 -22.39
C LYS A 4 -13.11 -10.03 -21.39
N GLU A 5 -13.15 -11.16 -20.67
CA GLU A 5 -14.14 -11.39 -19.61
C GLU A 5 -13.89 -10.47 -18.41
N SER A 6 -12.64 -10.30 -17.98
CA SER A 6 -12.31 -9.39 -16.87
C SER A 6 -12.69 -7.93 -17.15
N ASN A 7 -12.49 -7.45 -18.38
CA ASN A 7 -12.87 -6.09 -18.76
C ASN A 7 -14.39 -5.89 -18.80
N VAL A 8 -15.15 -6.88 -19.27
CA VAL A 8 -16.63 -6.81 -19.31
C VAL A 8 -17.23 -6.86 -17.90
N SER A 9 -16.69 -7.69 -17.00
CA SER A 9 -17.13 -7.73 -15.61
C SER A 9 -16.84 -6.43 -14.84
N ASN A 10 -15.71 -5.79 -15.13
CA ASN A 10 -15.37 -4.51 -14.51
C ASN A 10 -16.29 -3.38 -15.00
N ILE A 11 -16.66 -3.35 -16.29
CA ILE A 11 -17.59 -2.35 -16.85
C ILE A 11 -19.01 -2.52 -16.26
N ALA A 12 -19.52 -3.75 -16.17
CA ALA A 12 -20.83 -4.01 -15.57
C ALA A 12 -20.87 -3.60 -14.08
N ALA A 13 -19.79 -3.88 -13.34
CA ALA A 13 -19.67 -3.47 -11.94
C ALA A 13 -19.55 -1.94 -11.77
N LEU A 14 -18.99 -1.23 -12.74
CA LEU A 14 -18.92 0.24 -12.73
C LEU A 14 -20.31 0.85 -12.92
N GLU A 15 -21.07 0.36 -13.91
CA GLU A 15 -22.42 0.83 -14.21
C GLU A 15 -23.41 0.55 -13.07
N GLU A 16 -23.33 -0.62 -12.43
CA GLU A 16 -24.14 -0.95 -11.24
C GLU A 16 -23.90 0.05 -10.08
N ASN A 17 -22.66 0.54 -9.97
CA ASN A 17 -22.29 1.55 -8.97
C ASN A 17 -22.51 2.99 -9.45
N GLY A 18 -23.06 3.18 -10.66
CA GLY A 18 -23.38 4.48 -11.24
C GLY A 18 -22.16 5.27 -11.74
N PHE A 19 -21.05 4.58 -12.06
CA PHE A 19 -19.83 5.18 -12.56
C PHE A 19 -19.58 4.83 -14.03
N SER A 20 -19.02 5.78 -14.77
CA SER A 20 -18.55 5.60 -16.14
C SER A 20 -17.04 5.32 -16.17
N GLU A 21 -16.54 4.81 -17.29
CA GLU A 21 -15.10 4.58 -17.47
C GLU A 21 -14.28 5.88 -17.39
N GLN A 22 -14.87 7.02 -17.76
CA GLN A 22 -14.22 8.34 -17.68
C GLN A 22 -13.97 8.76 -16.23
N ASP A 23 -14.84 8.35 -15.30
CA ASP A 23 -14.73 8.68 -13.88
C ASP A 23 -13.46 8.07 -13.26
N LEU A 24 -12.96 6.96 -13.79
CA LEU A 24 -11.74 6.32 -13.28
C LEU A 24 -10.49 7.18 -13.47
N THR A 25 -10.55 8.19 -14.34
CA THR A 25 -9.46 9.14 -14.57
C THR A 25 -9.43 10.30 -13.55
N VAL A 26 -10.47 10.44 -12.73
CA VAL A 26 -10.58 11.51 -11.71
C VAL A 26 -9.48 11.40 -10.66
N PHE A 27 -9.08 10.18 -10.32
CA PHE A 27 -8.11 9.90 -9.27
C PHE A 27 -6.84 9.24 -9.83
N GLN A 28 -5.69 9.77 -9.46
CA GLN A 28 -4.43 9.06 -9.57
C GLN A 28 -4.03 8.54 -8.18
N ILE A 29 -4.02 7.22 -8.01
CA ILE A 29 -3.70 6.56 -6.75
C ILE A 29 -2.29 5.96 -6.84
N LYS A 30 -1.40 6.34 -5.91
CA LYS A 30 -0.04 5.80 -5.79
C LYS A 30 0.19 5.33 -4.37
N GLY A 31 1.12 4.41 -4.17
CA GLY A 31 1.50 3.96 -2.82
C GLY A 31 1.70 2.47 -2.69
N PHE A 32 1.66 1.97 -1.45
CA PHE A 32 1.92 0.58 -1.09
C PHE A 32 0.88 0.07 -0.09
N VAL A 33 0.49 -1.19 -0.24
CA VAL A 33 -0.26 -1.95 0.76
C VAL A 33 0.47 -3.27 0.97
N SER A 34 0.58 -3.72 2.23
CA SER A 34 1.22 -4.99 2.52
C SER A 34 0.54 -6.17 1.83
N SER A 35 1.32 -7.23 1.59
CA SER A 35 0.77 -8.54 1.22
C SER A 35 -0.05 -9.09 2.38
N PHE A 36 -1.10 -9.86 2.06
CA PHE A 36 -1.92 -10.56 3.04
C PHE A 36 -1.29 -11.89 3.51
N ALA A 37 -0.14 -12.30 2.99
CA ALA A 37 0.56 -13.49 3.44
C ALA A 37 0.79 -13.48 4.97
N HIS A 38 0.77 -14.67 5.57
CA HIS A 38 0.91 -14.80 7.02
C HIS A 38 2.21 -14.13 7.51
N GLY A 39 2.12 -13.33 8.57
CA GLY A 39 3.27 -12.62 9.14
C GLY A 39 3.63 -11.31 8.44
N GLN A 40 3.11 -11.05 7.24
CA GLN A 40 3.39 -9.82 6.47
C GLN A 40 2.48 -8.64 6.85
N GLY A 41 1.44 -8.89 7.65
CA GLY A 41 0.61 -7.84 8.25
C GLY A 41 1.16 -7.31 9.58
N ARG A 42 0.35 -6.48 10.24
CA ARG A 42 0.64 -5.83 11.52
C ARG A 42 -0.29 -6.32 12.62
N GLY A 43 0.18 -6.31 13.87
CA GLY A 43 -0.67 -6.61 15.03
C GLY A 43 -1.74 -5.55 15.31
N ALA A 44 -1.56 -4.32 14.82
CA ALA A 44 -2.47 -3.19 15.00
C ALA A 44 -2.57 -2.35 13.72
N SER A 45 -3.58 -1.48 13.62
CA SER A 45 -3.77 -0.53 12.50
C SER A 45 -2.92 0.74 12.64
N ASP A 46 -1.76 0.66 13.30
CA ASP A 46 -0.89 1.78 13.69
C ASP A 46 -0.09 2.40 12.53
N ARG A 47 0.03 1.69 11.40
CA ARG A 47 0.87 2.08 10.25
C ARG A 47 0.06 2.17 8.96
N GLN A 48 -0.98 2.99 8.99
CA GLN A 48 -1.80 3.28 7.84
C GLN A 48 -1.78 4.78 7.57
N TYR A 49 -1.12 5.16 6.49
CA TYR A 49 -0.88 6.54 6.10
C TYR A 49 -1.61 6.84 4.80
N TYR A 50 -2.43 7.89 4.82
CA TYR A 50 -3.21 8.33 3.68
C TYR A 50 -2.93 9.80 3.40
N TYR A 51 -2.73 10.10 2.12
CA TYR A 51 -2.46 11.44 1.64
C TYR A 51 -3.43 11.76 0.51
N ILE A 52 -3.94 13.00 0.51
CA ILE A 52 -4.67 13.56 -0.63
C ILE A 52 -3.92 14.83 -1.05
N ASN A 53 -3.46 14.88 -2.29
CA ASN A 53 -2.62 15.95 -2.81
C ASN A 53 -1.43 16.25 -1.87
N SER A 54 -0.74 15.17 -1.45
CA SER A 54 0.41 15.20 -0.53
C SER A 54 0.12 15.74 0.88
N ARG A 55 -1.14 15.90 1.28
CA ARG A 55 -1.54 16.27 2.65
C ARG A 55 -1.90 15.04 3.46
N PRO A 56 -1.30 14.82 4.65
CA PRO A 56 -1.69 13.71 5.51
C PRO A 56 -3.14 13.91 5.99
N CYS A 57 -3.96 12.88 5.82
CA CYS A 57 -5.38 12.90 6.12
C CYS A 57 -5.82 11.58 6.74
N GLU A 58 -7.01 11.56 7.34
CA GLU A 58 -7.62 10.34 7.90
C GLU A 58 -8.98 10.05 7.23
N PRO A 59 -8.99 9.51 6.00
CA PRO A 59 -10.21 9.24 5.27
C PRO A 59 -10.91 8.00 5.85
N LYS A 60 -11.73 8.20 6.88
CA LYS A 60 -12.34 7.12 7.69
C LYS A 60 -13.03 6.04 6.86
N LYS A 61 -13.74 6.42 5.79
CA LYS A 61 -14.45 5.48 4.92
C LYS A 61 -13.48 4.63 4.08
N VAL A 62 -12.42 5.25 3.56
CA VAL A 62 -11.35 4.54 2.82
C VAL A 62 -10.62 3.58 3.76
N ILE A 63 -10.23 4.03 4.97
CA ILE A 63 -9.59 3.20 5.99
C ILE A 63 -10.43 1.97 6.29
N LYS A 64 -11.75 2.14 6.48
CA LYS A 64 -12.66 1.03 6.74
C LYS A 64 -12.63 0.00 5.61
N VAL A 65 -12.74 0.44 4.36
CA VAL A 65 -12.78 -0.45 3.20
C VAL A 65 -11.44 -1.15 2.95
N VAL A 66 -10.31 -0.47 3.13
CA VAL A 66 -8.98 -1.08 3.02
C VAL A 66 -8.81 -2.21 4.03
N ASN A 67 -9.20 -1.98 5.29
CA ASN A 67 -9.13 -3.00 6.33
C ASN A 67 -10.09 -4.16 6.05
N GLU A 68 -11.33 -3.86 5.66
CA GLU A 68 -12.33 -4.87 5.31
C GLU A 68 -11.85 -5.79 4.19
N VAL A 69 -11.31 -5.23 3.10
CA VAL A 69 -10.77 -6.03 1.99
C VAL A 69 -9.56 -6.84 2.44
N TYR A 70 -8.65 -6.26 3.22
CA TYR A 70 -7.48 -6.98 3.71
C TYR A 70 -7.86 -8.16 4.61
N HIS A 71 -8.83 -7.97 5.50
CA HIS A 71 -9.31 -9.01 6.43
C HIS A 71 -10.05 -10.15 5.74
N GLN A 72 -10.49 -10.00 4.48
CA GLN A 72 -10.99 -11.12 3.68
C GLN A 72 -9.90 -12.18 3.41
N PHE A 73 -8.63 -11.75 3.36
CA PHE A 73 -7.49 -12.62 3.08
C PHE A 73 -6.62 -12.89 4.32
N ASN A 74 -6.58 -11.96 5.28
CA ASN A 74 -5.82 -12.09 6.52
C ASN A 74 -6.61 -11.49 7.70
N GLN A 75 -7.43 -12.33 8.35
CA GLN A 75 -8.35 -11.91 9.42
C GLN A 75 -7.67 -11.48 10.72
N HIS A 76 -6.42 -11.90 10.95
CA HIS A 76 -5.75 -11.74 12.25
C HIS A 76 -4.73 -10.60 12.29
N GLN A 77 -4.47 -9.96 11.14
CA GLN A 77 -3.50 -8.87 11.04
C GLN A 77 -4.13 -7.68 10.31
N ASN A 78 -3.56 -6.50 10.53
CA ASN A 78 -3.92 -5.28 9.84
C ASN A 78 -2.90 -4.97 8.73
N PRO A 79 -3.29 -4.31 7.64
CA PRO A 79 -2.35 -3.92 6.61
C PRO A 79 -1.43 -2.81 7.07
N PHE A 80 -0.18 -2.83 6.58
CA PHE A 80 0.58 -1.59 6.38
C PHE A 80 -0.01 -0.90 5.15
N VAL A 81 -0.25 0.41 5.25
CA VAL A 81 -0.81 1.21 4.16
C VAL A 81 -0.03 2.50 4.02
N LEU A 82 0.33 2.84 2.80
CA LEU A 82 0.82 4.16 2.41
C LEU A 82 0.15 4.50 1.09
N LEU A 83 -0.86 5.35 1.07
CA LEU A 83 -1.56 5.76 -0.16
C LEU A 83 -1.47 7.28 -0.34
N ASP A 84 -1.07 7.73 -1.51
CA ASP A 84 -1.12 9.11 -1.97
C ASP A 84 -2.07 9.22 -3.17
N ILE A 85 -3.14 9.99 -2.96
CA ILE A 85 -4.23 10.16 -3.90
C ILE A 85 -4.12 11.58 -4.47
N THR A 86 -3.86 11.67 -5.76
CA THR A 86 -3.86 12.92 -6.49
C THR A 86 -5.19 13.11 -7.21
N VAL A 87 -5.79 14.29 -7.07
CA VAL A 87 -7.06 14.67 -7.68
C VAL A 87 -7.04 16.17 -7.98
N SER A 88 -7.86 16.64 -8.94
CA SER A 88 -7.99 18.08 -9.22
C SER A 88 -8.32 18.86 -7.94
N ARG A 89 -7.73 20.05 -7.80
CA ARG A 89 -7.93 20.91 -6.61
C ARG A 89 -9.39 21.34 -6.46
N ASP A 90 -10.10 21.46 -7.57
CA ASP A 90 -11.50 21.89 -7.59
C ASP A 90 -12.44 20.85 -6.95
N CYS A 91 -12.01 19.58 -6.91
CA CYS A 91 -12.78 18.48 -6.32
C CYS A 91 -12.48 18.27 -4.82
N VAL A 92 -11.66 19.14 -4.21
CA VAL A 92 -11.17 19.01 -2.84
C VAL A 92 -11.35 20.31 -2.06
N ASP A 93 -12.15 20.26 -1.00
CA ASP A 93 -12.20 21.34 -0.02
C ASP A 93 -11.26 21.05 1.15
N VAL A 94 -10.25 21.91 1.29
CA VAL A 94 -9.17 21.82 2.29
C VAL A 94 -9.44 22.73 3.50
N ASN A 95 -10.44 23.64 3.42
CA ASN A 95 -10.70 24.65 4.44
C ASN A 95 -11.73 24.20 5.50
N VAL A 96 -11.83 22.90 5.76
CA VAL A 96 -12.96 22.32 6.50
C VAL A 96 -12.74 22.33 8.02
N THR A 97 -11.50 22.16 8.51
CA THR A 97 -11.22 22.10 9.96
C THR A 97 -9.91 22.79 10.35
N PRO A 98 -9.83 23.35 11.58
CA PRO A 98 -8.60 23.94 12.11
C PRO A 98 -7.46 22.92 12.28
N ASP A 99 -7.79 21.62 12.40
CA ASP A 99 -6.82 20.52 12.49
C ASP A 99 -6.15 20.16 11.14
N LYS A 100 -6.66 20.66 10.01
CA LYS A 100 -6.18 20.40 8.63
C LYS A 100 -6.08 18.93 8.23
N ARG A 101 -6.66 17.99 9.00
CA ARG A 101 -6.64 16.53 8.72
C ARG A 101 -7.93 16.05 8.07
N GLN A 102 -9.01 16.82 8.16
CA GLN A 102 -10.27 16.55 7.46
C GLN A 102 -10.27 17.24 6.10
N ILE A 103 -10.51 16.45 5.06
CA ILE A 103 -10.60 16.90 3.67
C ILE A 103 -11.95 16.45 3.15
N PHE A 104 -12.72 17.37 2.56
CA PHE A 104 -13.97 17.01 1.89
C PHE A 104 -13.69 16.76 0.42
N LEU A 105 -14.12 15.59 -0.07
CA LEU A 105 -13.85 15.11 -1.42
C LEU A 105 -15.17 14.89 -2.16
N GLU A 106 -15.35 15.56 -3.29
CA GLU A 106 -16.61 15.53 -4.05
C GLU A 106 -16.98 14.10 -4.53
N HIS A 107 -16.00 13.38 -5.08
CA HIS A 107 -16.18 12.02 -5.61
C HIS A 107 -15.72 10.92 -4.63
N GLU A 108 -16.01 11.06 -3.33
CA GLU A 108 -15.54 10.12 -2.29
C GLU A 108 -15.97 8.66 -2.56
N LYS A 109 -17.20 8.43 -3.01
CA LYS A 109 -17.71 7.08 -3.30
C LYS A 109 -16.92 6.38 -4.40
N LEU A 110 -16.55 7.12 -5.44
CA LEU A 110 -15.77 6.63 -6.56
C LEU A 110 -14.35 6.25 -6.10
N LEU A 111 -13.72 7.08 -5.26
CA LEU A 111 -12.42 6.76 -4.67
C LEU A 111 -12.45 5.45 -3.86
N ILE A 112 -13.48 5.28 -3.02
CA ILE A 112 -13.66 4.07 -2.21
C ILE A 112 -13.80 2.84 -3.12
N TYR A 113 -14.62 2.94 -4.17
CA TYR A 113 -14.81 1.88 -5.15
C TYR A 113 -13.48 1.52 -5.85
N MET A 114 -12.77 2.53 -6.35
CA MET A 114 -11.47 2.37 -7.01
C MET A 114 -10.48 1.61 -6.13
N ILE A 115 -10.30 2.04 -4.88
CA ILE A 115 -9.36 1.39 -3.94
C ILE A 115 -9.77 -0.05 -3.66
N LYS A 116 -11.06 -0.31 -3.44
CA LYS A 116 -11.59 -1.66 -3.20
C LYS A 116 -11.28 -2.58 -4.38
N THR A 117 -11.62 -2.15 -5.58
CA THR A 117 -11.43 -2.93 -6.81
C THR A 117 -9.95 -3.20 -7.07
N LEU A 118 -9.09 -2.18 -6.93
CA LEU A 118 -7.64 -2.32 -7.09
C LEU A 118 -7.04 -3.33 -6.10
N MET A 119 -7.43 -3.26 -4.83
CA MET A 119 -6.93 -4.20 -3.81
C MET A 119 -7.42 -5.63 -4.08
N LEU A 120 -8.70 -5.81 -4.37
CA LEU A 120 -9.26 -7.13 -4.69
C LEU A 120 -8.54 -7.74 -5.90
N GLU A 121 -8.34 -6.97 -6.97
CA GLU A 121 -7.66 -7.47 -8.17
C GLU A 121 -6.19 -7.82 -7.91
N THR A 122 -5.50 -7.00 -7.11
CA THR A 122 -4.11 -7.29 -6.70
C THR A 122 -4.04 -8.59 -5.89
N TYR A 123 -5.03 -8.85 -5.03
CA TYR A 123 -5.01 -10.00 -4.12
C TYR A 123 -5.55 -11.30 -4.73
N LYS A 124 -6.42 -11.24 -5.74
CA LYS A 124 -6.93 -12.43 -6.46
C LYS A 124 -5.82 -13.33 -7.00
N ASN A 125 -4.70 -12.73 -7.42
CA ASN A 125 -3.62 -13.43 -8.13
C ASN A 125 -2.49 -13.90 -7.21
N ILE A 126 -2.54 -13.60 -5.91
CA ILE A 126 -1.53 -14.02 -4.95
C ILE A 126 -2.02 -15.33 -4.32
N PRO A 127 -1.34 -16.48 -4.50
CA PRO A 127 -1.74 -17.69 -3.81
C PRO A 127 -1.53 -17.47 -2.31
N SER A 128 -2.56 -17.74 -1.50
CA SER A 128 -2.51 -17.80 -0.03
C SER A 128 -1.53 -18.90 0.41
N THR A 129 -0.25 -18.63 0.24
CA THR A 129 0.82 -19.58 0.51
C THR A 129 1.23 -19.42 1.96
N TYR A 130 0.90 -20.42 2.76
CA TYR A 130 1.58 -20.64 4.01
C TYR A 130 3.00 -21.07 3.67
N THR A 131 3.99 -20.21 3.92
CA THR A 131 5.38 -20.65 3.96
C THR A 131 5.54 -21.53 5.20
N LEU A 132 5.51 -22.85 5.02
CA LEU A 132 5.95 -23.77 6.06
C LEU A 132 7.43 -23.49 6.28
N ASN A 133 7.73 -22.77 7.37
CA ASN A 133 9.09 -22.55 7.83
C ASN A 133 9.61 -23.86 8.39
N ASN A 134 9.93 -24.81 7.51
CA ASN A 134 10.78 -25.92 7.88
C ASN A 134 12.17 -25.32 8.11
N VAL A 135 12.54 -25.13 9.37
CA VAL A 135 13.88 -24.67 9.74
C VAL A 135 14.85 -25.80 9.39
N SER A 136 15.26 -25.83 8.13
CA SER A 136 16.40 -26.60 7.65
C SER A 136 17.53 -25.60 7.50
N ILE A 137 18.42 -25.57 8.49
CA ILE A 137 19.67 -24.82 8.46
C ILE A 137 20.55 -25.46 7.38
N SER A 138 20.47 -24.96 6.14
CA SER A 138 21.49 -25.20 5.12
C SER A 138 21.24 -24.31 3.89
N SER A 139 22.24 -23.48 3.60
CA SER A 139 22.41 -22.56 2.48
C SER A 139 22.01 -23.10 1.09
N LEU A 140 21.33 -22.26 0.27
CA LEU A 140 21.64 -21.87 -1.12
C LEU A 140 20.35 -21.49 -1.92
N SER A 141 20.46 -20.41 -2.71
CA SER A 141 19.41 -19.81 -3.58
C SER A 141 18.80 -20.78 -4.60
N PRO A 142 17.54 -20.55 -5.03
CA PRO A 142 17.32 -20.39 -6.47
C PRO A 142 16.31 -19.29 -6.88
N LYS A 143 16.61 -18.67 -8.01
CA LYS A 143 15.84 -17.66 -8.74
C LYS A 143 14.52 -18.25 -9.28
N ASN A 144 13.37 -17.67 -8.94
CA ASN A 144 12.10 -17.92 -9.63
C ASN A 144 11.65 -16.64 -10.35
N GLN A 145 11.83 -16.62 -11.68
CA GLN A 145 11.30 -15.56 -12.55
C GLN A 145 9.84 -15.86 -12.87
N ILE A 146 8.94 -14.97 -12.47
CA ILE A 146 7.51 -15.03 -12.77
C ILE A 146 7.28 -14.27 -14.08
N ASN A 147 6.72 -14.93 -15.11
CA ASN A 147 6.27 -14.26 -16.33
C ASN A 147 4.87 -13.67 -16.10
N LEU A 148 4.74 -12.35 -16.24
CA LEU A 148 3.49 -11.58 -16.08
C LEU A 148 2.83 -11.36 -17.46
N PRO A 149 1.51 -11.58 -17.63
CA PRO A 149 0.82 -11.25 -18.88
C PRO A 149 0.79 -9.73 -19.09
N LYS A 150 1.11 -9.29 -20.30
CA LYS A 150 1.21 -7.87 -20.69
C LYS A 150 -0.18 -7.26 -20.92
N LEU A 151 -0.81 -6.74 -19.87
CA LEU A 151 -1.91 -5.79 -19.98
C LEU A 151 -1.35 -4.36 -19.92
N GLY A 152 -1.90 -3.43 -20.71
CA GLY A 152 -1.38 -2.08 -21.01
C GLY A 152 -1.35 -1.07 -19.86
N ILE A 153 -0.80 -1.44 -18.70
CA ILE A 153 -0.51 -0.59 -17.52
C ILE A 153 1.00 -0.44 -17.28
N ALA A 154 1.80 -0.77 -18.31
CA ALA A 154 3.24 -0.99 -18.22
C ALA A 154 4.05 0.23 -17.77
N SER A 155 3.59 1.46 -18.01
CA SER A 155 4.35 2.66 -17.62
C SER A 155 4.38 2.87 -16.10
N THR A 156 3.32 2.50 -15.38
CA THR A 156 3.23 2.65 -13.91
C THR A 156 3.91 1.48 -13.18
N LEU A 157 3.87 0.27 -13.75
CA LEU A 157 4.47 -0.92 -13.15
C LEU A 157 5.99 -1.05 -13.36
N SER A 158 6.57 -0.39 -14.37
CA SER A 158 8.02 -0.49 -14.63
C SER A 158 8.86 0.21 -13.57
N GLN A 159 8.33 1.24 -12.90
CA GLN A 159 9.01 1.90 -11.77
C GLN A 159 9.04 1.05 -10.50
N TRP A 160 8.06 0.15 -10.31
CA TRP A 160 8.01 -0.75 -9.17
C TRP A 160 9.11 -1.82 -9.16
N ARG A 161 9.65 -2.16 -10.33
CA ARG A 161 10.57 -3.30 -10.49
C ARG A 161 12.02 -2.98 -10.13
N HIS A 162 12.46 -1.73 -10.22
CA HIS A 162 13.88 -1.35 -10.01
C HIS A 162 14.26 -0.98 -8.56
N THR A 163 13.28 -0.81 -7.66
CA THR A 163 13.54 -0.46 -6.25
C THR A 163 13.64 -1.67 -5.33
N LEU A 164 13.16 -2.85 -5.75
CA LEU A 164 13.31 -4.10 -5.01
C LEU A 164 14.74 -4.67 -5.08
N ASP A 165 15.49 -4.38 -6.14
CA ASP A 165 16.87 -4.87 -6.33
C ASP A 165 17.94 -4.05 -5.59
N LYS A 166 17.61 -2.88 -5.02
CA LYS A 166 18.61 -1.96 -4.42
C LYS A 166 18.79 -2.07 -2.90
N ARG A 167 18.23 -3.09 -2.22
CA ARG A 167 18.35 -3.23 -0.75
C ARG A 167 19.22 -4.40 -0.26
N SER A 168 20.15 -4.87 -1.07
CA SER A 168 21.16 -5.86 -0.65
C SER A 168 22.56 -5.31 -0.94
N THR A 169 23.05 -4.45 -0.05
CA THR A 169 24.47 -4.19 0.28
C THR A 169 24.51 -3.00 1.24
N VAL A 170 24.44 -3.28 2.54
CA VAL A 170 25.08 -2.42 3.54
C VAL A 170 25.92 -3.37 4.35
N GLU A 171 27.22 -3.25 4.15
CA GLU A 171 28.29 -3.95 4.86
C GLU A 171 28.35 -3.41 6.30
N ASP A 172 28.49 -4.32 7.27
CA ASP A 172 28.65 -3.99 8.69
C ASP A 172 30.10 -3.56 8.94
N ASP A 173 30.34 -2.24 9.09
CA ASP A 173 31.64 -1.70 9.50
C ASP A 173 31.63 -1.20 10.96
N GLU A 174 32.42 -1.93 11.74
CA GLU A 174 33.34 -1.54 12.83
C GLU A 174 32.87 -0.65 14.00
N ASP A 175 32.94 -1.29 15.18
CA ASP A 175 32.91 -0.76 16.53
C ASP A 175 34.15 0.11 16.82
N GLN A 176 33.98 1.40 17.11
CA GLN A 176 35.03 2.27 17.68
C GLN A 176 34.56 3.01 18.92
N SER A 177 35.13 2.59 20.04
CA SER A 177 35.05 3.17 21.38
C SER A 177 35.79 4.52 21.50
N HIS A 178 35.20 5.51 22.17
CA HIS A 178 35.93 6.58 22.87
C HIS A 178 35.19 7.09 24.13
N PRO A 179 35.92 7.60 25.15
CA PRO A 179 35.50 7.56 26.55
C PRO A 179 34.77 8.82 27.05
N ALA A 180 33.92 8.62 28.06
CA ALA A 180 33.21 9.68 28.78
C ALA A 180 34.13 10.45 29.76
N LYS A 181 34.08 11.77 29.69
CA LYS A 181 34.63 12.70 30.69
C LYS A 181 33.74 12.71 31.93
N ASN A 182 34.31 12.44 33.11
CA ASN A 182 33.63 12.60 34.39
C ASN A 182 34.01 13.91 35.07
N GLY A 183 33.02 14.60 35.64
CA GLY A 183 33.16 15.90 36.28
C GLY A 183 33.59 15.85 37.75
N SER A 184 34.21 16.96 38.15
CA SER A 184 34.03 17.70 39.42
C SER A 184 33.86 16.92 40.73
N HIS A 185 34.82 17.05 41.66
CA HIS A 185 34.57 17.19 43.10
C HIS A 185 35.64 18.08 43.76
N ARG A 186 35.26 18.71 44.88
CA ARG A 186 35.73 19.97 45.47
C ARG A 186 36.29 19.71 46.89
N THR A 187 37.31 20.47 47.32
CA THR A 187 37.76 20.78 48.71
C THR A 187 38.29 19.58 49.54
N ILE A 188 39.39 19.65 50.30
CA ILE A 188 39.86 20.61 51.33
C ILE A 188 41.35 20.89 51.17
#